data_AF-A0A7S2TPK2-F1
#
_entry.id   AF-A0A7S2TPK2-F1
#
_cell.length_a   1.000
_cell.length_b   1.000
_cell.length_c   1.000
_cell.angle_alpha   90.00
_cell.angle_beta   90.00
_cell.angle_gamma   90.00
#
_symmetry.space_group_name_H-M   'P 1'
#
loop_
_entity.id
_entity.type
_entity.pdbx_description
1 polymer ?
#
loop_
_entity_poly.entity_id
_entity_poly.type
_entity_poly.pdbx_seq_one_letter_code
_entity_poly.pdbx_strand_id
1 'polypeptide(L)'
;FFTVMHEVGHTLGLRHNFIASEDGKSSVMDYPDDLDTFSDPEEAKFGNHYLSELGKYDLYAIKYGYTPLQGETRGKRHPALDLLANGQDIHEKLSPEPKNPLFATDENVFEFDPRVNRW
;
A
#
# COMPACT_ATOMS: atom_id res chain seq x y z
N PHE A 1 -12.19 7.28 -11.13
CA PHE A 1 -12.46 6.77 -9.77
C PHE A 1 -11.17 6.65 -8.95
N PHE A 2 -10.10 6.09 -9.51
CA PHE A 2 -8.75 6.05 -8.92
C PHE A 2 -8.31 7.35 -8.22
N THR A 3 -8.23 8.47 -8.93
CA THR A 3 -7.74 9.74 -8.38
C THR A 3 -8.51 10.19 -7.14
N VAL A 4 -9.84 10.02 -7.14
CA VAL A 4 -10.65 10.38 -5.96
C VAL A 4 -10.28 9.52 -4.76
N MET A 5 -10.11 8.21 -4.95
CA MET A 5 -9.70 7.30 -3.88
C MET A 5 -8.28 7.59 -3.39
N HIS A 6 -7.36 7.92 -4.31
CA HIS A 6 -5.98 8.31 -4.03
C HIS A 6 -5.90 9.54 -3.13
N GLU A 7 -6.60 10.62 -3.52
CA GLU A 7 -6.62 11.86 -2.74
C GLU A 7 -7.31 11.66 -1.38
N VAL A 8 -8.38 10.85 -1.32
CA VAL A 8 -8.98 10.47 -0.04
C VAL A 8 -7.97 9.69 0.82
N GLY A 9 -7.18 8.79 0.23
CA GLY A 9 -6.09 8.09 0.91
C GLY A 9 -5.10 9.08 1.55
N HIS A 10 -4.67 10.11 0.82
CA HIS A 10 -3.83 11.18 1.38
C HIS A 10 -4.50 11.93 2.53
N THR A 11 -5.81 12.23 2.44
CA THR A 11 -6.52 12.87 3.57
C THR A 11 -6.58 11.99 4.82
N LEU A 12 -6.52 10.66 4.64
CA LEU A 12 -6.41 9.67 5.71
C LEU A 12 -4.97 9.38 6.13
N GLY A 13 -3.99 10.10 5.56
CA GLY A 13 -2.57 10.01 5.93
C GLY A 13 -1.79 8.91 5.20
N LEU A 14 -2.35 8.28 4.17
CA LEU A 14 -1.61 7.32 3.36
C LEU A 14 -0.67 8.07 2.42
N ARG A 15 0.56 7.57 2.30
CA ARG A 15 1.55 8.03 1.33
C ARG A 15 1.56 7.16 0.09
N HIS A 16 2.27 7.58 -0.95
CA HIS A 16 2.43 6.78 -2.15
C HIS A 16 3.03 5.41 -1.83
N ASN A 17 2.64 4.42 -2.62
CA ASN A 17 3.20 3.08 -2.58
C ASN A 17 3.76 2.69 -3.95
N PHE A 18 5.03 3.00 -4.17
CA PHE A 18 5.72 2.85 -5.46
C PHE A 18 6.08 1.41 -5.85
N ILE A 19 5.82 0.42 -4.98
CA ILE A 19 5.96 -1.01 -5.30
C ILE A 19 4.60 -1.67 -5.58
N ALA A 20 3.49 -0.94 -5.49
CA ALA A 20 2.16 -1.50 -5.58
C ALA A 20 1.88 -2.15 -6.95
N SER A 21 2.42 -1.61 -8.05
CA SER A 21 2.32 -2.20 -9.39
C SER A 21 2.95 -3.60 -9.45
N GLU A 22 4.14 -3.77 -8.89
CA GLU A 22 4.86 -5.06 -8.82
C GLU A 22 4.21 -6.03 -7.80
N ASP A 23 3.51 -5.49 -6.79
CA ASP A 23 2.72 -6.25 -5.82
C ASP A 23 1.29 -6.51 -6.33
N GLY A 24 1.12 -6.70 -7.64
CA GLY A 24 -0.15 -7.08 -8.25
C GLY A 24 -1.22 -5.97 -8.19
N LYS A 25 -0.81 -4.71 -8.32
CA LYS A 25 -1.66 -3.52 -8.17
C LYS A 25 -2.34 -3.52 -6.81
N SER A 26 -1.54 -3.54 -5.74
CA SER A 26 -2.06 -3.70 -4.38
C SER A 26 -2.57 -2.40 -3.75
N SER A 27 -2.44 -1.24 -4.39
CA SER A 27 -2.81 0.06 -3.78
C SER A 27 -3.30 1.08 -4.79
N VAL A 28 -4.34 1.84 -4.45
CA VAL A 28 -4.69 3.07 -5.18
C VAL A 28 -3.69 4.20 -4.93
N MET A 29 -2.79 4.05 -3.96
CA MET A 29 -1.68 4.96 -3.70
C MET A 29 -0.46 4.68 -4.60
N ASP A 30 -0.60 3.76 -5.55
CA ASP A 30 0.40 3.54 -6.59
C ASP A 30 0.61 4.83 -7.42
N TYR A 31 1.75 4.91 -8.08
CA TYR A 31 2.12 6.00 -8.97
C TYR A 31 2.51 5.45 -10.36
N PRO A 32 1.55 4.84 -11.08
CA PRO A 32 1.84 4.23 -12.37
C PRO A 32 2.11 5.30 -13.44
N ASP A 33 3.04 5.03 -14.36
CA ASP A 33 3.16 5.80 -15.59
C ASP A 33 1.88 5.71 -16.42
N ASP A 34 1.64 6.74 -17.23
CA ASP A 34 0.58 6.77 -18.22
C ASP A 34 0.88 5.83 -19.42
N LEU A 35 2.15 5.42 -19.58
CA LEU A 35 2.61 4.54 -20.65
C LEU A 35 2.95 3.13 -20.17
N ASP A 36 2.25 2.14 -20.72
CA ASP A 36 2.69 0.74 -20.67
C ASP A 36 3.71 0.49 -21.78
N THR A 37 5.00 0.56 -21.45
CA THR A 37 6.07 0.06 -22.32
C THR A 37 6.35 -1.43 -22.12
N PHE A 38 5.64 -2.10 -21.21
CA PHE A 38 5.88 -3.50 -20.87
C PHE A 38 5.15 -4.49 -21.80
N SER A 39 3.99 -4.12 -22.36
CA SER A 39 3.16 -5.08 -23.08
C SER A 39 3.51 -5.28 -24.56
N ASP A 40 3.99 -4.25 -25.26
CA ASP A 40 4.63 -4.25 -26.60
C ASP A 40 4.64 -2.78 -27.09
N PRO A 41 5.78 -2.17 -27.49
CA PRO A 41 5.77 -0.81 -28.05
C PRO A 41 4.88 -0.63 -29.30
N GLU A 42 4.50 -1.72 -29.99
CA GLU A 42 3.56 -1.68 -31.12
C GLU A 42 2.08 -1.87 -30.71
N GLU A 43 1.78 -2.36 -29.49
CA GLU A 43 0.41 -2.52 -28.94
C GLU A 43 0.22 -1.75 -27.62
N ALA A 44 0.61 -0.47 -27.55
CA ALA A 44 0.33 0.36 -26.38
C ALA A 44 -1.18 0.39 -26.07
N LYS A 45 -1.60 -0.34 -25.02
CA LYS A 45 -2.99 -0.37 -24.56
C LYS A 45 -3.21 0.71 -23.51
N PHE A 46 -3.81 1.82 -23.93
CA PHE A 46 -4.28 2.86 -23.02
C PHE A 46 -5.48 2.37 -22.19
N GLY A 47 -5.39 2.49 -20.86
CA GLY A 47 -6.58 2.60 -20.00
C GLY A 47 -6.88 1.47 -19.01
N ASN A 48 -5.91 0.62 -18.65
CA ASN A 48 -6.08 -0.44 -17.63
C ASN A 48 -5.03 -0.39 -16.49
N HIS A 49 -4.36 0.75 -16.30
CA HIS A 49 -3.28 0.91 -15.31
C HIS A 49 -3.82 1.18 -13.90
N TYR A 50 -4.89 1.97 -13.82
CA TYR A 50 -5.45 2.38 -12.55
C TYR A 50 -6.42 1.35 -11.99
N LEU A 51 -6.34 1.15 -10.68
CA LEU A 51 -7.33 0.39 -9.93
C LEU A 51 -8.68 1.12 -9.92
N SER A 52 -9.75 0.37 -10.17
CA SER A 52 -11.13 0.83 -9.97
C SER A 52 -11.62 0.65 -8.53
N GLU A 53 -10.89 -0.14 -7.72
CA GLU A 53 -11.25 -0.56 -6.37
C GLU A 53 -10.03 -0.47 -5.44
N LEU A 54 -10.28 -0.48 -4.13
CA LEU A 54 -9.21 -0.50 -3.13
C LEU A 54 -8.42 -1.80 -3.20
N GLY A 55 -7.09 -1.69 -3.17
CA GLY A 55 -6.20 -2.83 -3.16
C GLY A 55 -5.91 -3.35 -1.75
N LYS A 56 -5.19 -4.47 -1.68
CA LYS A 56 -4.85 -5.15 -0.41
C LYS A 56 -4.05 -4.25 0.54
N TYR A 57 -3.13 -3.45 0.00
CA TYR A 57 -2.35 -2.50 0.78
C TYR A 57 -3.22 -1.40 1.38
N ASP A 58 -4.18 -0.87 0.63
CA ASP A 58 -5.06 0.21 1.12
C ASP A 58 -5.86 -0.25 2.34
N LEU A 59 -6.47 -1.44 2.22
CA LEU A 59 -7.23 -2.05 3.31
C LEU A 59 -6.35 -2.35 4.52
N TYR A 60 -5.15 -2.87 4.29
CA TYR A 60 -4.15 -3.13 5.33
C TYR A 60 -3.74 -1.83 6.04
N ALA A 61 -3.38 -0.78 5.30
CA ALA A 61 -2.89 0.48 5.85
C ALA A 61 -3.97 1.17 6.69
N ILE A 62 -5.22 1.15 6.22
CA ILE A 62 -6.36 1.67 6.99
C ILE A 62 -6.59 0.81 8.25
N LYS A 63 -6.54 -0.52 8.14
CA LYS A 63 -6.67 -1.40 9.31
C LYS A 63 -5.57 -1.12 10.33
N TYR A 64 -4.32 -0.96 9.88
CA TYR A 64 -3.20 -0.65 10.76
C TYR A 64 -3.36 0.70 11.47
N GLY A 65 -3.72 1.75 10.71
CA GLY A 65 -3.79 3.12 11.23
C GLY A 65 -5.04 3.43 12.07
N TYR A 66 -6.15 2.73 11.83
CA TYR A 66 -7.46 3.14 12.35
C TYR A 66 -8.22 2.05 13.13
N THR A 67 -7.67 0.85 13.31
CA THR A 67 -8.32 -0.15 14.19
C THR A 67 -8.32 0.36 15.63
N PRO A 68 -9.49 0.55 16.26
CA PRO A 68 -9.54 0.99 17.65
C PRO A 68 -8.94 -0.08 18.57
N LEU A 69 -7.98 0.31 19.40
CA LEU A 69 -7.39 -0.57 20.40
C LEU A 69 -7.85 -0.15 21.80
N GLN A 70 -8.36 -1.11 22.57
CA GLN A 70 -8.74 -0.83 23.96
C GLN A 70 -7.50 -0.72 24.85
N GLY A 71 -7.51 0.21 25.80
CA GLY A 71 -6.40 0.34 26.75
C GLY A 71 -5.15 1.02 26.17
N GLU A 72 -5.28 1.76 25.07
CA GLU A 72 -4.19 2.59 24.57
C GLU A 72 -3.77 3.65 25.59
N THR A 73 -2.47 3.82 25.74
CA THR A 73 -1.88 4.84 26.60
C THR A 73 -0.98 5.71 25.74
N ARG A 74 -1.18 7.03 25.78
CA ARG A 74 -0.39 7.97 25.00
C ARG A 74 1.12 7.77 25.23
N GLY A 75 1.88 7.68 24.14
CA GLY A 75 3.34 7.50 24.19
C GLY A 75 3.81 6.07 24.47
N LYS A 76 2.88 5.11 24.63
CA LYS A 76 3.22 3.69 24.78
C LYS A 76 2.65 2.90 23.61
N ARG A 77 3.51 2.17 22.90
CA ARG A 77 3.10 1.25 21.83
C ARG A 77 2.20 0.15 22.40
N HIS A 78 1.02 -0.02 21.83
CA HIS A 78 0.11 -1.12 22.19
C HIS A 78 0.60 -2.44 21.55
N PRO A 79 0.64 -3.58 22.27
CA PRO A 79 1.17 -4.85 21.72
C PRO A 79 0.44 -5.36 20.48
N ALA A 80 -0.86 -5.08 20.34
CA ALA A 80 -1.62 -5.45 19.15
C ALA A 80 -1.12 -4.79 17.85
N LEU A 81 -0.33 -3.71 17.95
CA LEU A 81 0.30 -3.10 16.78
C LEU A 81 1.30 -4.03 16.10
N ASP A 82 1.87 -5.01 16.81
CA ASP A 82 2.77 -6.00 16.20
C ASP A 82 1.99 -6.97 15.31
N LEU A 83 0.78 -7.36 15.71
CA LEU A 83 -0.12 -8.18 14.89
C LEU A 83 -0.60 -7.40 13.67
N LEU A 84 -1.07 -6.17 13.88
CA LEU A 84 -1.53 -5.31 12.79
C LEU A 84 -0.40 -5.01 11.81
N ALA A 85 0.82 -4.71 12.28
CA ALA A 85 1.98 -4.50 11.41
C ALA A 85 2.39 -5.76 10.62
N ASN A 86 2.09 -6.95 11.16
CA ASN A 86 2.34 -8.21 10.47
C ASN A 86 1.22 -8.58 9.48
N GLY A 87 0.20 -7.73 9.29
CA GLY A 87 -0.95 -8.01 8.42
C GLY A 87 -1.98 -8.96 9.05
N GLN A 88 -1.99 -9.09 10.38
CA GLN A 88 -2.87 -10.01 11.11
C GLN A 88 -3.99 -9.28 11.86
N ASP A 89 -5.01 -10.02 12.27
CA ASP A 89 -6.01 -9.53 13.21
C ASP A 89 -5.49 -9.49 14.66
N ILE A 90 -6.05 -8.58 15.47
CA ILE A 90 -5.64 -8.37 16.86
C ILE A 90 -5.91 -9.57 17.78
N HIS A 91 -6.77 -10.50 17.33
CA HIS A 91 -7.10 -11.73 18.08
C HIS A 91 -6.27 -12.94 17.66
N GLU A 92 -5.38 -12.80 16.67
CA GLU A 92 -4.51 -13.88 16.22
C GLU A 92 -3.26 -14.05 17.10
N LYS A 93 -2.58 -15.18 16.91
CA LYS A 93 -1.21 -15.37 17.37
C LYS A 93 -0.25 -14.78 16.33
N LEU A 94 0.77 -14.06 16.80
CA LEU A 94 1.80 -13.49 15.92
C LEU A 94 2.49 -14.59 15.12
N SER A 95 2.45 -14.46 13.80
CA SER A 95 3.13 -15.31 12.83
C SER A 95 4.60 -14.89 12.71
N PRO A 96 5.55 -15.83 12.63
CA PRO A 96 6.94 -15.50 12.33
C PRO A 96 7.12 -15.04 10.88
N GLU A 97 6.21 -15.44 9.99
CA GLU A 97 6.18 -15.01 8.60
C GLU A 97 5.32 -13.75 8.46
N PRO A 98 5.85 -12.67 7.85
CA PRO A 98 5.08 -11.46 7.57
C PRO A 98 3.96 -11.72 6.57
N LYS A 99 2.76 -11.22 6.89
CA LYS A 99 1.59 -11.29 6.00
C LYS A 99 1.18 -9.93 5.47
N ASN A 100 1.91 -8.86 5.83
CA ASN A 100 1.63 -7.53 5.34
C ASN A 100 1.99 -7.43 3.85
N PRO A 101 1.21 -6.64 3.07
CA PRO A 101 1.56 -6.33 1.68
C PRO A 101 2.86 -5.53 1.59
N LEU A 102 3.47 -5.54 0.41
CA LEU A 102 4.69 -4.80 0.15
C LEU A 102 4.40 -3.29 0.13
N PHE A 103 5.39 -2.51 0.56
CA PHE A 103 5.30 -1.07 0.51
C PHE A 103 6.65 -0.41 0.27
N ALA A 104 6.65 0.66 -0.51
CA ALA A 104 7.78 1.55 -0.70
C ALA A 104 7.24 2.98 -0.77
N THR A 105 7.47 3.76 0.30
CA THR A 105 6.96 5.13 0.38
C THR A 105 7.93 6.14 -0.22
N ASP A 106 7.51 7.39 -0.34
CA ASP A 106 8.32 8.52 -0.87
C ASP A 106 9.72 8.66 -0.25
N GLU A 107 9.96 8.12 0.95
CA GLU A 107 11.28 8.15 1.60
C GLU A 107 12.21 7.02 1.14
N ASN A 108 11.66 5.91 0.66
CA ASN A 108 12.40 4.71 0.24
C ASN A 108 12.76 4.72 -1.25
N VAL A 109 12.26 5.70 -2.00
CA VAL A 109 12.44 5.83 -3.46
C VAL A 109 13.84 6.23 -3.92
N PHE A 110 14.78 6.43 -3.00
CA PHE A 110 16.18 6.75 -3.31
C PHE A 110 17.12 5.55 -3.11
N GLU A 111 16.63 4.46 -2.51
CA GLU A 111 17.34 3.19 -2.50
C GLU A 111 17.15 2.53 -3.87
N PHE A 112 18.24 2.03 -4.47
CA PHE A 112 18.16 1.38 -5.78
C PHE A 112 17.46 0.02 -5.66
N ASP A 113 16.14 0.01 -5.77
CA ASP A 113 15.29 -1.18 -5.90
C ASP A 113 14.60 -1.13 -7.27
N PRO A 114 14.89 -2.07 -8.20
CA PRO A 114 14.29 -2.07 -9.53
C PRO A 114 12.77 -2.31 -9.53
N ARG A 115 12.17 -2.69 -8.39
CA ARG A 115 10.72 -2.89 -8.23
C ARG A 115 9.98 -1.62 -7.82
N VAL A 116 10.71 -0.58 -7.43
CA VAL A 116 10.15 0.70 -7.00
C VAL A 116 10.09 1.61 -8.20
N ASN A 117 8.90 1.78 -8.77
CA ASN A 117 8.72 2.66 -9.92
C ASN A 117 8.35 4.08 -9.48
N ARG A 118 9.05 5.10 -9.98
CA ARG A 118 8.76 6.52 -9.72
C ARG A 118 8.22 7.26 -10.95
N TRP A 119 8.30 6.61 -12.11
CA TRP A 119 8.03 7.10 -13.45
C TRP A 119 7.74 5.87 -14.29
#